data_AF-A0A958QUM7-F1
#
_entry.id   AF-A0A958QUM7-F1
#
_cell.length_a   1.000
_cell.length_b   1.000
_cell.length_c   1.000
_cell.angle_alpha   90.00
_cell.angle_beta   90.00
_cell.angle_gamma   90.00
#
_symmetry.space_group_name_H-M   'P 1'
#
loop_
_entity.id
_entity.type
_entity.pdbx_description
1 polymer ?
#
loop_
_entity_poly.entity_id
_entity_poly.type
_entity_poly.pdbx_seq_one_letter_code
_entity_poly.pdbx_strand_id
1 'polypeptide(L)'
;MSRPLHKTLVFKLLLSLILISSALIFGCETAPIVTRHKVVKKPAKKKATTAQEVKTTEPQQKKESEKATFITQFNEDELYGFCVDELNKLPGSKPKNEELNKLCKNIAVFPECHSTKGLPIFHYHKEARDPNKAKKILTISLIHGDEPASGAVARSWISRLDNLNPRNTWRVIPLANPDGYRKKTRMNVRGVDINRNFPTADWEDSAIKHWKVNKKADPRKYPGE
;
A
#
# COMPACT_ATOMS: atom_id res chain seq x y z
N MET A 1 67.47 42.59 -9.72
CA MET A 1 66.14 41.94 -9.89
C MET A 1 66.07 41.33 -11.28
N SER A 2 66.13 40.01 -11.40
CA SER A 2 65.79 39.28 -12.64
C SER A 2 65.66 37.79 -12.37
N ARG A 3 64.44 37.27 -12.52
CA ARG A 3 64.01 35.88 -12.81
C ARG A 3 62.50 35.95 -13.14
N PRO A 4 61.89 34.94 -13.79
CA PRO A 4 62.40 34.14 -14.91
C PRO A 4 61.33 33.89 -16.01
N LEU A 5 61.75 33.19 -17.07
CA LEU A 5 60.96 32.60 -18.14
C LEU A 5 59.76 31.76 -17.64
N HIS A 6 58.63 31.84 -18.36
CA HIS A 6 57.58 30.83 -18.34
C HIS A 6 57.24 30.33 -19.76
N LYS A 7 56.94 29.04 -19.78
CA LYS A 7 56.87 28.07 -20.89
C LYS A 7 55.61 28.22 -21.78
N THR A 8 55.79 27.96 -23.09
CA THR A 8 55.02 27.06 -24.00
C THR A 8 53.60 26.61 -23.55
N LEU A 9 52.54 26.40 -24.35
CA LEU A 9 52.29 26.20 -25.79
C LEU A 9 50.78 25.81 -25.97
N VAL A 10 50.14 26.17 -27.11
CA VAL A 10 49.02 25.46 -27.82
C VAL A 10 47.60 25.42 -27.18
N PHE A 11 46.44 25.44 -27.87
CA PHE A 11 45.97 25.82 -29.21
C PHE A 11 44.43 25.52 -29.21
N LYS A 12 43.60 26.53 -29.47
CA LYS A 12 42.46 26.54 -30.44
C LYS A 12 41.76 25.21 -30.80
N LEU A 13 40.42 25.09 -30.66
CA LEU A 13 39.40 25.37 -31.71
C LEU A 13 38.01 24.75 -31.37
N LEU A 14 36.94 25.49 -31.69
CA LEU A 14 35.55 25.04 -31.79
C LEU A 14 35.33 24.20 -33.05
N LEU A 15 34.39 23.23 -33.02
CA LEU A 15 33.60 22.86 -34.21
C LEU A 15 32.23 22.27 -33.83
N SER A 16 31.24 22.63 -34.63
CA SER A 16 29.80 22.47 -34.46
C SER A 16 29.18 21.71 -35.65
N LEU A 17 28.09 20.97 -35.39
CA LEU A 17 27.04 20.45 -36.31
C LEU A 17 27.36 19.34 -37.34
N ILE A 18 26.38 18.40 -37.49
CA ILE A 18 25.84 17.73 -38.72
C ILE A 18 24.68 16.77 -38.28
N LEU A 19 23.40 17.11 -38.54
CA LEU A 19 22.39 16.54 -39.50
C LEU A 19 21.83 15.13 -39.16
N ILE A 20 20.54 14.95 -38.77
CA ILE A 20 19.25 14.81 -39.53
C ILE A 20 19.18 13.59 -40.49
N SER A 21 18.26 12.63 -40.23
CA SER A 21 17.15 12.16 -41.13
C SER A 21 16.80 10.65 -41.06
N SER A 22 15.54 10.38 -40.66
CA SER A 22 14.49 9.53 -41.29
C SER A 22 14.58 7.99 -41.47
N ALA A 23 13.43 7.36 -41.12
CA ALA A 23 12.69 6.26 -41.77
C ALA A 23 12.41 5.06 -40.83
N LEU A 24 11.21 4.96 -40.22
CA LEU A 24 10.02 4.28 -40.75
C LEU A 24 10.26 2.82 -41.17
N ILE A 25 9.94 1.88 -40.26
CA ILE A 25 9.41 0.57 -40.63
C ILE A 25 8.11 0.37 -39.85
N PHE A 26 7.01 0.39 -40.61
CA PHE A 26 5.68 -0.08 -40.24
C PHE A 26 5.70 -1.60 -40.02
N GLY A 27 4.95 -2.06 -39.02
CA GLY A 27 4.63 -3.48 -38.82
C GLY A 27 3.42 -3.58 -37.89
N CYS A 28 2.24 -3.56 -38.50
CA CYS A 28 0.94 -3.76 -37.87
C CYS A 28 0.65 -5.27 -37.70
N GLU A 29 -0.30 -5.59 -36.81
CA GLU A 29 -1.01 -6.88 -36.65
C GLU A 29 -0.19 -8.03 -36.02
N THR A 30 -0.59 -8.67 -34.91
CA THR A 30 -1.92 -9.18 -34.55
C THR A 30 -2.08 -9.31 -33.02
N ALA A 31 -3.20 -8.86 -32.48
CA ALA A 31 -3.86 -9.46 -31.31
C ALA A 31 -5.15 -10.11 -31.86
N PRO A 32 -5.66 -11.25 -31.37
CA PRO A 32 -5.92 -11.54 -29.95
C PRO A 32 -5.50 -12.99 -29.55
N ILE A 33 -5.58 -13.41 -28.30
CA ILE A 33 -6.74 -14.15 -27.76
C ILE A 33 -6.68 -14.10 -26.22
N VAL A 34 -7.71 -13.50 -25.64
CA VAL A 34 -8.10 -13.66 -24.24
C VAL A 34 -8.89 -14.97 -24.14
N THR A 35 -8.32 -16.04 -23.60
CA THR A 35 -9.12 -17.18 -23.13
C THR A 35 -9.63 -16.92 -21.71
N ARG A 36 -10.83 -16.34 -21.64
CA ARG A 36 -11.71 -16.48 -20.47
C ARG A 36 -11.91 -17.97 -20.20
N HIS A 37 -11.36 -18.49 -19.12
CA HIS A 37 -11.81 -19.77 -18.58
C HIS A 37 -13.23 -19.59 -18.04
N LYS A 38 -14.22 -20.07 -18.81
CA LYS A 38 -15.61 -20.22 -18.38
C LYS A 38 -15.68 -21.38 -17.38
N VAL A 39 -16.15 -21.09 -16.18
CA VAL A 39 -16.69 -22.09 -15.25
C VAL A 39 -17.90 -22.76 -15.92
N VAL A 40 -17.81 -24.08 -16.09
CA VAL A 40 -18.88 -24.92 -16.62
C VAL A 40 -19.98 -25.04 -15.56
N LYS A 41 -21.17 -24.50 -15.83
CA LYS A 41 -22.42 -24.89 -15.14
C LYS A 41 -23.32 -25.62 -16.15
N LYS A 42 -23.74 -26.84 -15.83
CA LYS A 42 -24.73 -27.63 -16.58
C LYS A 42 -26.14 -27.00 -16.50
N PRO A 43 -27.03 -27.23 -17.49
CA PRO A 43 -28.17 -26.36 -17.77
C PRO A 43 -29.48 -26.85 -17.15
N ALA A 44 -30.39 -25.91 -16.86
CA ALA A 44 -31.82 -26.20 -16.80
C ALA A 44 -32.66 -25.00 -17.30
N LYS A 45 -33.29 -25.25 -18.46
CA LYS A 45 -34.57 -24.73 -18.99
C LYS A 45 -34.73 -23.24 -19.36
N LYS A 46 -35.09 -23.09 -20.64
CA LYS A 46 -35.40 -21.89 -21.44
C LYS A 46 -36.67 -21.17 -20.98
N LYS A 47 -36.69 -19.84 -21.09
CA LYS A 47 -37.77 -19.10 -21.76
C LYS A 47 -37.19 -17.84 -22.40
N ALA A 48 -37.57 -17.64 -23.67
CA ALA A 48 -37.17 -16.54 -24.54
C ALA A 48 -37.86 -15.24 -24.13
N THR A 49 -37.27 -14.07 -24.45
CA THR A 49 -37.93 -12.91 -25.09
C THR A 49 -36.87 -11.86 -25.49
N THR A 50 -36.82 -11.61 -26.80
CA THR A 50 -36.62 -10.38 -27.59
C THR A 50 -35.48 -9.38 -27.32
N ALA A 51 -34.86 -9.01 -28.46
CA ALA A 51 -33.74 -8.11 -28.69
C ALA A 51 -34.03 -6.62 -28.47
N GLN A 52 -32.96 -5.84 -28.22
CA GLN A 52 -32.73 -4.58 -28.93
C GLN A 52 -31.25 -4.16 -28.86
N GLU A 53 -30.76 -3.75 -30.02
CA GLU A 53 -29.42 -3.30 -30.37
C GLU A 53 -29.37 -1.78 -30.27
N VAL A 54 -28.42 -1.22 -29.51
CA VAL A 54 -28.04 0.20 -29.62
C VAL A 54 -26.53 0.32 -29.66
N LYS A 55 -26.12 1.06 -30.67
CA LYS A 55 -24.80 1.18 -31.29
C LYS A 55 -24.08 2.39 -30.70
N THR A 56 -22.74 2.33 -30.70
CA THR A 56 -21.78 3.47 -30.77
C THR A 56 -21.76 4.39 -29.52
N THR A 57 -20.63 4.83 -28.97
CA THR A 57 -19.32 5.19 -29.52
C THR A 57 -18.26 5.11 -28.40
N GLU A 58 -17.06 4.64 -28.73
CA GLU A 58 -15.85 4.86 -27.94
C GLU A 58 -15.21 6.19 -28.39
N PRO A 59 -14.58 6.96 -27.49
CA PRO A 59 -13.26 7.44 -27.88
C PRO A 59 -12.20 7.38 -26.75
N GLN A 60 -11.08 6.79 -27.15
CA GLN A 60 -9.72 7.31 -27.01
C GLN A 60 -9.00 7.26 -25.65
N GLN A 61 -7.94 6.44 -25.68
CA GLN A 61 -6.81 6.36 -24.76
C GLN A 61 -6.22 7.71 -24.37
N LYS A 62 -5.86 7.85 -23.09
CA LYS A 62 -4.62 8.50 -22.69
C LYS A 62 -3.89 7.66 -21.65
N LYS A 63 -2.69 7.24 -22.02
CA LYS A 63 -1.73 6.50 -21.21
C LYS A 63 -0.88 7.55 -20.53
N GLU A 64 -1.15 7.82 -19.26
CA GLU A 64 -0.37 8.75 -18.43
C GLU A 64 -0.01 8.03 -17.14
N SER A 65 1.26 8.09 -16.75
CA SER A 65 1.79 7.41 -15.57
C SER A 65 1.25 8.08 -14.32
N GLU A 66 0.14 7.57 -13.78
CA GLU A 66 -0.41 8.04 -12.51
C GLU A 66 0.54 7.68 -11.37
N LYS A 67 1.24 8.68 -10.84
CA LYS A 67 1.47 8.73 -9.39
C LYS A 67 0.08 8.64 -8.76
N ALA A 68 -0.18 7.56 -8.04
CA ALA A 68 -1.46 7.36 -7.40
C ALA A 68 -1.68 8.44 -6.33
N THR A 69 -2.36 9.51 -6.72
CA THR A 69 -2.86 10.54 -5.83
C THR A 69 -4.16 10.01 -5.25
N PHE A 70 -4.04 9.29 -4.13
CA PHE A 70 -5.19 8.76 -3.41
C PHE A 70 -5.88 9.91 -2.67
N ILE A 71 -7.18 10.07 -2.88
CA ILE A 71 -8.00 11.06 -2.17
C ILE A 71 -8.07 10.65 -0.70
N THR A 72 -7.43 11.42 0.18
CA THR A 72 -7.50 11.22 1.62
C THR A 72 -8.72 11.94 2.18
N GLN A 73 -9.53 11.25 2.99
CA GLN A 73 -10.58 11.87 3.81
C GLN A 73 -10.01 12.79 4.91
N PHE A 74 -8.68 12.76 5.08
CA PHE A 74 -7.92 13.52 6.07
C PHE A 74 -7.01 14.52 5.35
N ASN A 75 -6.84 15.72 5.90
CA ASN A 75 -5.78 16.61 5.45
C ASN A 75 -4.40 16.09 5.93
N GLU A 76 -3.32 16.52 5.27
CA GLU A 76 -1.97 16.01 5.56
C GLU A 76 -1.51 16.31 6.99
N ASP A 77 -1.87 17.49 7.53
CA ASP A 77 -1.47 17.93 8.87
C ASP A 77 -2.18 17.12 9.97
N GLU A 78 -3.48 16.84 9.81
CA GLU A 78 -4.27 15.99 10.70
C GLU A 78 -3.71 14.56 10.72
N LEU A 79 -3.37 14.03 9.54
CA LEU A 79 -2.82 12.70 9.42
C LEU A 79 -1.43 12.60 10.07
N TYR A 80 -0.58 13.61 9.84
CA TYR A 80 0.71 13.73 10.51
C TYR A 80 0.56 13.78 12.03
N GLY A 81 -0.31 14.65 12.54
CA GLY A 81 -0.58 14.80 13.98
C GLY A 81 -1.09 13.50 14.60
N PHE A 82 -2.05 12.84 13.95
CA PHE A 82 -2.56 11.54 14.38
C PHE A 82 -1.46 10.48 14.45
N CYS A 83 -0.60 10.39 13.44
CA CYS A 83 0.51 9.44 13.42
C CYS A 83 1.48 9.68 14.57
N VAL A 84 1.88 10.94 14.80
CA VAL A 84 2.81 11.30 15.88
C VAL A 84 2.21 10.93 17.24
N ASP A 85 0.94 11.26 17.46
CA ASP A 85 0.23 11.00 18.71
C ASP A 85 0.12 9.51 19.02
N GLU A 86 -0.38 8.72 18.07
CA GLU A 86 -0.60 7.29 18.28
C GLU A 86 0.74 6.54 18.43
N LEU A 87 1.74 6.87 17.62
CA LEU A 87 3.06 6.22 17.73
C LEU A 87 3.82 6.63 18.99
N ASN A 88 3.62 7.84 19.53
CA ASN A 88 4.25 8.27 20.79
C ASN A 88 3.65 7.62 22.04
N LYS A 89 2.39 7.18 21.97
CA LYS A 89 1.69 6.47 23.06
C LYS A 89 2.11 5.00 23.17
N LEU A 90 2.72 4.43 22.12
CA LEU A 90 3.21 3.07 22.14
C LEU A 90 4.37 2.89 23.15
N PRO A 91 4.43 1.75 23.85
CA PRO A 91 5.43 1.47 24.89
C PRO A 91 6.85 1.35 24.33
N GLY A 92 7.82 1.22 25.23
CA GLY A 92 9.24 1.04 24.90
C GLY A 92 9.94 2.33 24.47
N SER A 93 11.22 2.20 24.09
CA SER A 93 12.06 3.34 23.70
C SER A 93 11.44 4.11 22.54
N LYS A 94 11.28 5.42 22.73
CA LYS A 94 10.75 6.30 21.70
C LYS A 94 11.87 6.65 20.71
N PRO A 95 11.59 6.69 19.40
CA PRO A 95 12.54 7.25 18.43
C PRO A 95 12.81 8.71 18.78
N LYS A 96 13.92 9.26 18.27
CA LYS A 96 14.16 10.70 18.36
C LYS A 96 13.02 11.44 17.66
N ASN A 97 12.64 12.63 18.16
CA ASN A 97 11.54 13.41 17.58
C ASN A 97 11.72 13.64 16.07
N GLU A 98 12.95 13.86 15.62
CA GLU A 98 13.28 14.02 14.20
C GLU A 98 12.94 12.76 13.36
N GLU A 99 13.29 11.57 13.85
CA GLU A 99 12.99 10.30 13.19
C GLU A 99 11.48 10.06 13.11
N LEU A 100 10.75 10.33 14.20
CA LEU A 100 9.29 10.19 14.23
C LEU A 100 8.62 11.17 13.27
N ASN A 101 9.09 12.41 13.24
CA ASN A 101 8.58 13.44 12.34
C ASN A 101 8.80 13.06 10.88
N LYS A 102 9.99 12.55 10.55
CA LYS A 102 10.30 12.07 9.20
C LYS A 102 9.43 10.87 8.81
N LEU A 103 9.22 9.92 9.74
CA LEU A 103 8.32 8.79 9.54
C LEU A 103 6.91 9.27 9.22
N CYS A 104 6.31 10.10 10.08
CA CYS A 104 4.92 10.52 9.95
C CYS A 104 4.67 11.51 8.80
N LYS A 105 5.72 12.10 8.21
CA LYS A 105 5.61 12.84 6.94
C LYS A 105 5.54 11.94 5.71
N ASN A 106 5.94 10.69 5.83
CA ASN A 106 6.04 9.73 4.71
C ASN A 106 5.04 8.56 4.84
N ILE A 107 3.95 8.77 5.57
CA ILE A 107 2.84 7.81 5.62
C ILE A 107 1.81 8.11 4.55
N ALA A 108 1.03 7.09 4.19
CA ALA A 108 -0.14 7.24 3.34
C ALA A 108 -1.34 6.56 4.02
N VAL A 109 -2.55 6.97 3.63
CA VAL A 109 -3.81 6.32 3.99
C VAL A 109 -4.60 6.11 2.70
N PHE A 110 -5.08 4.88 2.46
CA PHE A 110 -6.02 4.64 1.35
C PHE A 110 -7.43 5.04 1.77
N PRO A 111 -8.34 5.41 0.83
CA PRO A 111 -9.69 5.87 1.17
C PRO A 111 -10.44 4.91 2.12
N GLU A 112 -10.36 3.62 1.88
CA GLU A 112 -11.02 2.57 2.67
C GLU A 112 -10.26 2.18 3.96
N CYS A 113 -9.10 2.77 4.23
CA CYS A 113 -8.26 2.44 5.39
C CYS A 113 -8.59 3.36 6.57
N HIS A 114 -9.81 3.19 7.08
CA HIS A 114 -10.27 3.85 8.30
C HIS A 114 -11.01 2.84 9.21
N SER A 115 -11.00 3.11 10.51
CA SER A 115 -11.75 2.31 11.48
C SER A 115 -13.25 2.59 11.40
N THR A 116 -14.05 1.81 12.12
CA THR A 116 -15.50 2.06 12.22
C THR A 116 -15.83 3.44 12.78
N LYS A 117 -14.96 4.02 13.63
CA LYS A 117 -15.11 5.41 14.10
C LYS A 117 -14.46 6.46 13.19
N GLY A 118 -13.97 6.09 12.01
CA GLY A 118 -13.30 6.99 11.08
C GLY A 118 -11.88 7.37 11.51
N LEU A 119 -11.20 6.58 12.34
CA LEU A 119 -9.79 6.82 12.64
C LEU A 119 -8.92 6.26 11.50
N PRO A 120 -7.91 6.99 11.01
CA PRO A 120 -7.10 6.52 9.90
C PRO A 120 -6.26 5.30 10.28
N ILE A 121 -6.15 4.37 9.33
CA ILE A 121 -5.22 3.23 9.37
C ILE A 121 -4.13 3.55 8.36
N PHE A 122 -3.00 4.06 8.86
CA PHE A 122 -1.92 4.55 8.00
C PHE A 122 -0.87 3.48 7.69
N HIS A 123 -0.21 3.69 6.56
CA HIS A 123 0.78 2.79 5.97
C HIS A 123 2.09 3.53 5.82
N TYR A 124 3.18 2.91 6.27
CA TYR A 124 4.52 3.30 5.88
C TYR A 124 5.00 2.45 4.70
N HIS A 125 5.62 3.07 3.71
CA HIS A 125 6.11 2.39 2.51
C HIS A 125 7.58 2.71 2.27
N LYS A 126 8.41 1.69 2.04
CA LYS A 126 9.83 1.83 1.67
C LYS A 126 10.12 0.95 0.48
N GLU A 127 10.48 1.58 -0.63
CA GLU A 127 10.89 0.86 -1.84
C GLU A 127 12.24 0.16 -1.67
N ALA A 128 12.38 -0.96 -2.37
CA ALA A 128 13.64 -1.67 -2.49
C ALA A 128 14.65 -0.87 -3.32
N ARG A 129 15.94 -1.20 -3.12
CA ARG A 129 17.03 -0.72 -3.99
C ARG A 129 16.82 -1.08 -5.46
N ASP A 130 16.32 -2.28 -5.73
CA ASP A 130 16.02 -2.78 -7.08
C ASP A 130 14.61 -3.41 -7.09
N PRO A 131 13.57 -2.61 -7.39
CA PRO A 131 12.18 -3.06 -7.36
C PRO A 131 11.88 -4.22 -8.31
N ASN A 132 12.65 -4.41 -9.38
CA ASN A 132 12.44 -5.47 -10.36
C ASN A 132 12.85 -6.86 -9.82
N LYS A 133 13.73 -6.90 -8.80
CA LYS A 133 14.18 -8.13 -8.16
C LYS A 133 13.66 -8.30 -6.73
N ALA A 134 12.97 -7.29 -6.22
CA ALA A 134 12.50 -7.24 -4.86
C ALA A 134 11.31 -8.16 -4.61
N LYS A 135 11.25 -8.76 -3.42
CA LYS A 135 9.99 -9.28 -2.88
C LYS A 135 9.21 -8.15 -2.23
N LYS A 136 7.88 -8.27 -2.22
CA LYS A 136 6.97 -7.36 -1.51
C LYS A 136 6.66 -7.97 -0.14
N ILE A 137 6.92 -7.22 0.92
CA ILE A 137 6.67 -7.66 2.30
C ILE A 137 5.64 -6.73 2.93
N LEU A 138 4.61 -7.33 3.50
CA LEU A 138 3.59 -6.65 4.29
C LEU A 138 3.76 -7.03 5.77
N THR A 139 3.82 -6.03 6.62
CA THR A 139 3.83 -6.19 8.08
C THR A 139 2.62 -5.46 8.66
N ILE A 140 1.83 -6.15 9.47
CA ILE A 140 0.65 -5.60 10.13
C ILE A 140 0.83 -5.79 11.64
N SER A 141 0.51 -4.76 12.43
CA SER A 141 0.67 -4.76 13.89
C SER A 141 -0.51 -4.06 14.57
N LEU A 142 -0.68 -4.29 15.88
CA LEU A 142 -1.88 -3.95 16.66
C LEU A 142 -3.18 -4.34 15.92
N ILE A 143 -3.27 -5.61 15.53
CA ILE A 143 -4.55 -6.18 15.10
C ILE A 143 -5.49 -6.26 16.31
N HIS A 144 -4.95 -6.66 17.47
CA HIS A 144 -5.63 -6.51 18.75
C HIS A 144 -5.19 -5.23 19.44
N GLY A 145 -6.15 -4.44 19.91
CA GLY A 145 -5.87 -3.15 20.54
C GLY A 145 -5.26 -3.25 21.94
N ASP A 146 -5.37 -4.40 22.60
CA ASP A 146 -4.77 -4.69 23.91
C ASP A 146 -3.33 -5.24 23.82
N GLU A 147 -2.73 -5.28 22.62
CA GLU A 147 -1.38 -5.81 22.37
C GLU A 147 -0.38 -4.73 21.86
N PRO A 148 -0.16 -3.62 22.61
CA PRO A 148 0.57 -2.45 22.12
C PRO A 148 2.07 -2.70 21.85
N ALA A 149 2.64 -3.76 22.41
CA ALA A 149 4.02 -4.16 22.15
C ALA A 149 4.27 -4.46 20.66
N SER A 150 3.27 -5.01 19.95
CA SER A 150 3.40 -5.31 18.52
C SER A 150 3.64 -4.05 17.67
N GLY A 151 2.96 -2.95 17.99
CA GLY A 151 3.14 -1.68 17.29
C GLY A 151 4.42 -0.98 17.69
N ALA A 152 4.88 -1.14 18.93
CA ALA A 152 6.19 -0.64 19.33
C ALA A 152 7.32 -1.29 18.50
N VAL A 153 7.19 -2.60 18.23
CA VAL A 153 8.10 -3.31 17.31
C VAL A 153 7.97 -2.75 15.90
N ALA A 154 6.76 -2.54 15.38
CA ALA A 154 6.56 -1.95 14.05
C ALA A 154 7.14 -0.54 13.93
N ARG A 155 6.91 0.34 14.91
CA ARG A 155 7.50 1.69 15.01
C ARG A 155 9.03 1.62 14.94
N SER A 156 9.63 0.73 15.73
CA SER A 156 11.09 0.55 15.75
C SER A 156 11.62 0.02 14.42
N TRP A 157 10.89 -0.90 13.79
CA TRP A 157 11.24 -1.43 12.48
C TRP A 157 11.17 -0.36 11.38
N ILE A 158 10.15 0.49 11.41
CA ILE A 158 10.01 1.60 10.45
C ILE A 158 11.18 2.59 10.61
N SER A 159 11.52 3.03 11.84
CA SER A 159 12.68 3.89 12.07
C SER A 159 13.98 3.27 11.53
N ARG A 160 14.15 1.95 11.69
CA ARG A 160 15.28 1.24 11.08
C ARG A 160 15.21 1.22 9.55
N LEU A 161 14.06 0.91 8.95
CA LEU A 161 13.89 0.87 7.49
C LEU A 161 14.17 2.21 6.83
N ASP A 162 13.83 3.32 7.49
CA ASP A 162 14.05 4.66 6.94
C ASP A 162 15.55 4.96 6.71
N ASN A 163 16.41 4.40 7.56
CA ASN A 163 17.87 4.52 7.50
C ASN A 163 18.55 3.42 6.65
N LEU A 164 17.77 2.55 6.00
CA LEU A 164 18.29 1.46 5.18
C LEU A 164 17.98 1.67 3.69
N ASN A 165 18.79 1.01 2.86
CA ASN A 165 18.51 0.77 1.45
C ASN A 165 18.13 -0.71 1.28
N PRO A 166 16.85 -1.08 1.48
CA PRO A 166 16.47 -2.49 1.65
C PRO A 166 16.50 -3.26 0.32
N ARG A 167 16.75 -4.57 0.41
CA ARG A 167 16.64 -5.50 -0.73
C ARG A 167 15.20 -5.68 -1.22
N ASN A 168 14.24 -5.59 -0.31
CA ASN A 168 12.82 -5.86 -0.54
C ASN A 168 12.00 -4.58 -0.35
N THR A 169 10.84 -4.50 -1.00
CA THR A 169 9.89 -3.41 -0.81
C THR A 169 9.02 -3.74 0.40
N TRP A 170 8.90 -2.80 1.33
CA TRP A 170 8.19 -2.98 2.59
C TRP A 170 6.97 -2.07 2.65
N ARG A 171 5.85 -2.65 3.10
CA ARG A 171 4.69 -1.91 3.59
C ARG A 171 4.43 -2.31 5.02
N VAL A 172 4.33 -1.33 5.91
CA VAL A 172 4.11 -1.55 7.34
C VAL A 172 2.86 -0.80 7.79
N ILE A 173 1.95 -1.50 8.46
CA ILE A 173 0.78 -0.95 9.15
C ILE A 173 1.03 -1.11 10.65
N PRO A 174 1.53 -0.07 11.35
CA PRO A 174 1.89 -0.19 12.76
C PRO A 174 0.67 -0.23 13.69
N LEU A 175 -0.48 0.28 13.25
CA LEU A 175 -1.72 0.36 14.01
C LEU A 175 -2.91 -0.05 13.12
N ALA A 176 -3.31 -1.33 13.17
CA ALA A 176 -4.43 -1.85 12.39
C ALA A 176 -5.80 -1.66 13.07
N ASN A 177 -5.84 -1.60 14.40
CA ASN A 177 -7.07 -1.46 15.20
C ASN A 177 -7.02 -0.22 16.11
N PRO A 178 -7.08 1.01 15.56
CA PRO A 178 -6.99 2.24 16.36
C PRO A 178 -8.15 2.37 17.35
N ASP A 179 -9.36 1.91 17.00
CA ASP A 179 -10.52 1.93 17.90
C ASP A 179 -10.29 1.04 19.13
N GLY A 180 -9.85 -0.19 18.91
CA GLY A 180 -9.54 -1.14 19.96
C GLY A 180 -8.35 -0.68 20.80
N TYR A 181 -7.34 -0.08 20.18
CA TYR A 181 -6.16 0.43 20.89
C TYR A 181 -6.53 1.53 21.88
N ARG A 182 -7.32 2.52 21.46
CA ARG A 182 -7.80 3.60 22.34
C ARG A 182 -8.67 3.07 23.50
N LYS A 183 -9.44 2.01 23.26
CA LYS A 183 -10.25 1.33 24.28
C LYS A 183 -9.50 0.27 25.09
N LYS A 184 -8.24 -0.04 24.73
CA LYS A 184 -7.45 -1.15 25.29
C LYS A 184 -8.19 -2.49 25.23
N THR A 185 -8.83 -2.76 24.09
CA THR A 185 -9.59 -4.00 23.85
C THR A 185 -8.98 -4.83 22.74
N ARG A 186 -9.06 -6.16 22.88
CA ARG A 186 -8.71 -7.11 21.83
C ARG A 186 -9.44 -6.84 20.51
N MET A 187 -10.73 -6.60 20.61
CA MET A 187 -11.64 -6.46 19.48
C MET A 187 -11.69 -5.01 18.97
N ASN A 188 -12.25 -4.80 17.79
CA ASN A 188 -12.60 -3.46 17.32
C ASN A 188 -13.82 -2.90 18.09
N VAL A 189 -14.26 -1.69 17.74
CA VAL A 189 -15.40 -1.04 18.42
C VAL A 189 -16.72 -1.82 18.31
N ARG A 190 -16.88 -2.67 17.28
CA ARG A 190 -18.06 -3.52 17.05
C ARG A 190 -18.01 -4.84 17.81
N GLY A 191 -16.98 -5.08 18.61
CA GLY A 191 -16.80 -6.36 19.30
C GLY A 191 -16.32 -7.49 18.40
N VAL A 192 -15.81 -7.20 17.20
CA VAL A 192 -15.26 -8.21 16.29
C VAL A 192 -13.77 -8.43 16.57
N ASP A 193 -13.36 -9.69 16.73
CA ASP A 193 -11.97 -10.11 16.68
C ASP A 193 -11.50 -10.08 15.22
N ILE A 194 -10.78 -9.02 14.85
CA ILE A 194 -10.27 -8.82 13.48
C ILE A 194 -9.45 -10.03 13.02
N ASN A 195 -8.72 -10.69 13.93
CA ASN A 195 -7.92 -11.88 13.61
C ASN A 195 -8.77 -13.17 13.47
N ARG A 196 -10.09 -13.04 13.41
CA ARG A 196 -11.05 -14.10 13.06
C ARG A 196 -12.00 -13.66 11.93
N ASN A 197 -11.86 -12.44 11.43
CA ASN A 197 -12.72 -11.83 10.41
C ASN A 197 -11.98 -11.61 9.08
N PHE A 198 -10.92 -12.38 8.82
CA PHE A 198 -10.28 -12.38 7.51
C PHE A 198 -11.17 -13.12 6.50
N PRO A 199 -11.34 -12.60 5.27
CA PRO A 199 -12.22 -13.19 4.26
C PRO A 199 -11.57 -14.41 3.61
N THR A 200 -11.40 -15.48 4.38
CA THR A 200 -10.97 -16.77 3.85
C THR A 200 -12.10 -17.41 3.03
N ALA A 201 -11.75 -18.29 2.10
CA ALA A 201 -12.74 -18.89 1.20
C ALA A 201 -13.87 -19.65 1.92
N ASP A 202 -13.60 -20.13 3.13
CA ASP A 202 -14.52 -20.88 3.98
C ASP A 202 -15.16 -20.03 5.09
N TRP A 203 -14.90 -18.71 5.11
CA TRP A 203 -15.28 -17.86 6.24
C TRP A 203 -16.79 -17.87 6.49
N GLU A 204 -17.58 -17.61 5.44
CA GLU A 204 -19.05 -17.60 5.48
C GLU A 204 -19.64 -18.92 5.98
N ASP A 205 -19.03 -20.05 5.58
CA ASP A 205 -19.54 -21.38 5.89
C ASP A 205 -19.12 -21.87 7.29
N SER A 206 -17.94 -21.45 7.76
CA SER A 206 -17.26 -22.10 8.89
C SER A 206 -17.05 -21.21 10.11
N ALA A 207 -16.95 -19.88 9.96
CA ALA A 207 -16.46 -18.99 11.02
C ALA A 207 -17.36 -19.01 12.28
N ILE A 208 -18.66 -18.80 12.11
CA ILE A 208 -19.64 -18.82 13.23
C ILE A 208 -19.71 -20.20 13.87
N LYS A 209 -19.74 -21.27 13.05
CA LYS A 209 -19.79 -22.65 13.56
C LYS A 209 -18.54 -22.97 14.37
N HIS A 210 -17.35 -22.64 13.86
CA HIS A 210 -16.09 -22.81 14.56
C HIS A 210 -16.05 -22.00 15.86
N TRP A 211 -16.53 -20.76 15.85
CA TRP A 211 -16.59 -19.94 17.05
C TRP A 211 -17.51 -20.54 18.11
N LYS A 212 -18.72 -20.97 17.75
CA LYS A 212 -19.67 -21.61 18.69
C LYS A 212 -19.14 -22.94 19.24
N VAL A 213 -18.62 -23.81 18.37
CA VAL A 213 -18.22 -25.17 18.75
C VAL A 213 -16.80 -25.21 19.33
N ASN A 214 -15.80 -24.74 18.60
CA ASN A 214 -14.40 -24.88 18.98
C ASN A 214 -13.93 -23.78 19.94
N LYS A 215 -14.48 -22.57 19.83
CA LYS A 215 -14.16 -21.46 20.74
C LYS A 215 -15.19 -21.29 21.85
N LYS A 216 -16.21 -22.16 21.92
CA LYS A 216 -17.24 -22.15 22.96
C LYS A 216 -17.96 -20.80 23.07
N ALA A 217 -18.18 -20.15 21.94
CA ALA A 217 -18.76 -18.81 21.85
C ALA A 217 -18.04 -17.75 22.72
N ASP A 218 -16.71 -17.90 22.91
CA ASP A 218 -15.89 -16.92 23.62
C ASP A 218 -16.05 -15.51 23.00
N PRO A 219 -16.62 -14.54 23.73
CA PRO A 219 -16.87 -13.20 23.19
C PRO A 219 -15.60 -12.54 22.67
N ARG A 220 -14.43 -12.83 23.26
CA ARG A 220 -13.13 -12.28 22.83
C ARG A 220 -12.66 -12.78 21.47
N LYS A 221 -13.31 -13.79 20.90
CA LYS A 221 -12.96 -14.44 19.62
C LYS A 221 -14.11 -14.39 18.61
N TYR A 222 -15.09 -13.53 18.84
CA TYR A 222 -16.23 -13.39 17.95
C TYR A 222 -15.77 -12.94 16.55
N PRO A 223 -16.04 -13.72 15.48
CA PRO A 223 -15.53 -13.43 14.15
C PRO A 223 -16.30 -12.30 13.45
N GLY A 224 -17.42 -11.81 14.00
CA GLY A 224 -18.33 -10.91 13.31
C GLY A 224 -19.54 -11.65 12.75
N GLU A 225 -20.38 -10.90 12.03
CA GLU A 225 -21.51 -11.40 11.22
C GLU A 225 -21.13 -11.36 9.75
#